data_AF-A0A2M6P0I2-F1
#
_entry.id   AF-A0A2M6P0I2-F1
#
_cell.length_a   1.000
_cell.length_b   1.000
_cell.length_c   1.000
_cell.angle_alpha   90.00
_cell.angle_beta   90.00
_cell.angle_gamma   90.00
#
_symmetry.space_group_name_H-M   'P 1'
#
loop_
_entity.id
_entity.type
_entity.pdbx_description
1 polymer ?
#
loop_
_entity_poly.entity_id
_entity_poly.type
_entity_poly.pdbx_seq_one_letter_code
_entity_poly.pdbx_strand_id
1 'polypeptide(L)'
;ATTIAVILHEVPQEIGDFGVLIHGGFSKKQAVVFNFLTALTAFLGACIAIVMAAYVDGITTYLVPLSAGAFIYIAGSDLIPELHKETEFEKTLLQFFAFIGGMVVMSLLLFLG
;
A
#
# COMPACT_ATOMS: atom_id res chain seq x y z
N ALA A 1 -8.99 -17.19 7.57
CA ALA A 1 -8.24 -16.16 8.31
C ALA A 1 -7.49 -15.24 7.34
N THR A 2 -6.65 -15.79 6.44
CA THR A 2 -5.88 -15.03 5.43
C THR A 2 -6.71 -14.07 4.56
N THR A 3 -7.86 -14.50 4.03
CA THR A 3 -8.71 -13.61 3.18
C THR A 3 -9.24 -12.39 3.94
N ILE A 4 -9.58 -12.54 5.22
CA ILE A 4 -10.07 -11.43 6.05
C ILE A 4 -8.91 -10.46 6.34
N ALA A 5 -7.73 -10.99 6.68
CA ALA A 5 -6.53 -10.17 6.89
C ALA A 5 -6.16 -9.36 5.63
N VAL A 6 -6.27 -9.97 4.45
CA VAL A 6 -6.06 -9.29 3.16
C VAL A 6 -7.10 -8.18 2.95
N ILE A 7 -8.39 -8.46 3.09
CA ILE A 7 -9.41 -7.41 2.93
C ILE A 7 -9.17 -6.22 3.88
N LEU A 8 -8.75 -6.51 5.12
CA LEU A 8 -8.50 -5.48 6.13
C LEU A 8 -7.25 -4.62 5.84
N HIS A 9 -6.25 -5.12 5.11
CA HIS A 9 -5.11 -4.28 4.70
C HIS A 9 -5.35 -3.53 3.38
N GLU A 10 -6.22 -4.05 2.50
CA GLU A 10 -6.49 -3.45 1.19
C GLU A 10 -7.35 -2.20 1.34
N VAL A 11 -8.33 -2.21 2.26
CA VAL A 11 -9.21 -1.05 2.47
C VAL A 11 -8.43 0.21 2.88
N PRO A 12 -7.53 0.19 3.89
CA PRO A 12 -6.68 1.33 4.20
C PRO A 12 -5.76 1.75 3.05
N GLN A 13 -5.21 0.78 2.30
CA GLN A 13 -4.31 1.04 1.18
C GLN A 13 -5.04 1.78 0.06
N GLU A 14 -6.20 1.29 -0.37
CA GLU A 14 -7.05 1.92 -1.39
C GLU A 14 -7.52 3.33 -0.97
N ILE A 15 -7.82 3.54 0.32
CA ILE A 15 -8.15 4.88 0.83
C ILE A 15 -6.92 5.81 0.74
N GLY A 16 -5.73 5.30 1.04
CA GLY A 16 -4.47 6.02 0.89
C GLY A 16 -4.19 6.43 -0.55
N ASP A 17 -4.28 5.48 -1.48
CA ASP A 17 -4.06 5.70 -2.92
C ASP A 17 -5.08 6.71 -3.49
N PHE A 18 -6.34 6.61 -3.07
CA PHE A 18 -7.35 7.62 -3.40
C PHE A 18 -6.94 9.01 -2.88
N GLY A 19 -6.46 9.10 -1.64
CA GLY A 19 -5.96 10.35 -1.05
C GLY A 19 -4.79 10.94 -1.83
N VAL A 20 -3.83 10.12 -2.25
CA VAL A 20 -2.68 10.52 -3.08
C VAL A 20 -3.15 11.05 -4.44
N LEU A 21 -4.08 10.36 -5.11
CA LEU A 21 -4.63 10.81 -6.40
C LEU A 21 -5.36 12.15 -6.28
N ILE A 22 -6.14 12.36 -5.21
CA ILE A 22 -6.79 13.64 -4.95
C ILE A 22 -5.77 14.76 -4.75
N HIS A 23 -4.71 14.52 -3.97
CA HIS A 23 -3.64 15.51 -3.77
C HIS A 23 -2.84 15.76 -5.05
N GLY A 24 -2.71 14.74 -5.92
CA GLY A 24 -2.13 14.86 -7.26
C GLY A 24 -2.99 15.65 -8.27
N GLY A 25 -4.13 16.20 -7.86
CA GLY A 25 -4.98 17.05 -8.69
C GLY A 25 -6.07 16.33 -9.47
N PHE A 26 -6.30 15.03 -9.22
CA PHE A 26 -7.37 14.29 -9.86
C PHE A 26 -8.72 14.63 -9.23
N SER A 27 -9.78 14.68 -10.04
CA SER A 27 -11.14 14.78 -9.51
C SER A 27 -11.55 13.48 -8.79
N LYS A 28 -12.52 13.56 -7.88
CA LYS A 28 -13.02 12.38 -7.12
C LYS A 28 -13.39 11.19 -8.02
N LYS A 29 -14.06 11.45 -9.15
CA LYS A 29 -14.43 10.39 -10.10
C LYS A 29 -13.20 9.77 -10.77
N GLN A 30 -12.22 10.60 -11.16
CA GLN A 30 -10.99 10.10 -11.74
C GLN A 30 -10.20 9.27 -10.72
N ALA A 31 -10.04 9.76 -9.49
CA ALA A 31 -9.32 9.05 -8.45
C ALA A 31 -9.92 7.66 -8.18
N VAL A 32 -11.25 7.52 -8.08
CA VAL A 32 -11.90 6.21 -7.94
C VAL A 32 -11.65 5.30 -9.15
N VAL A 33 -11.78 5.83 -10.38
CA VAL A 33 -11.59 5.03 -11.60
C VAL A 33 -10.14 4.57 -11.74
N PHE A 34 -9.17 5.45 -11.53
CA PHE A 34 -7.75 5.10 -11.60
C PHE A 34 -7.37 4.11 -10.51
N ASN A 35 -7.87 4.28 -9.28
CA ASN A 35 -7.61 3.33 -8.21
C ASN A 35 -8.14 1.93 -8.56
N PHE A 36 -9.39 1.86 -9.03
CA PHE A 36 -9.96 0.60 -9.51
C PHE A 36 -9.19 -0.02 -10.69
N LEU A 37 -8.76 0.78 -11.68
CA LEU A 37 -7.98 0.28 -12.81
C LEU A 37 -6.61 -0.26 -12.35
N THR A 38 -5.98 0.39 -11.39
CA THR A 38 -4.73 -0.10 -10.79
C THR A 38 -4.97 -1.39 -10.02
N ALA A 39 -6.04 -1.51 -9.24
CA ALA A 39 -6.41 -2.73 -8.53
C ALA A 39 -6.61 -3.93 -9.49
N LEU A 40 -7.11 -3.70 -10.71
CA LEU A 40 -7.24 -4.75 -11.72
C LEU A 40 -5.88 -5.37 -12.13
N THR A 41 -4.78 -4.61 -12.00
CA THR A 41 -3.44 -5.15 -12.29
C THR A 41 -3.03 -6.25 -11.31
N ALA A 42 -3.64 -6.32 -10.11
CA ALA A 42 -3.41 -7.40 -9.16
C ALA A 42 -3.84 -8.77 -9.73
N PHE A 43 -4.90 -8.83 -10.55
CA PHE A 43 -5.31 -10.07 -11.22
C PHE A 43 -4.24 -10.52 -12.23
N LEU A 44 -3.65 -9.59 -12.97
CA LEU A 44 -2.55 -9.89 -13.88
C LEU A 44 -1.33 -10.42 -13.11
N GLY A 45 -0.97 -9.76 -12.01
CA GLY A 45 0.10 -10.20 -11.12
C GLY A 45 -0.16 -11.59 -10.53
N ALA A 46 -1.39 -11.88 -10.12
CA ALA A 46 -1.80 -13.20 -9.61
C ALA A 46 -1.68 -14.28 -10.68
N CYS A 47 -2.15 -14.03 -11.91
CA CYS A 47 -1.99 -14.96 -13.03
C CYS A 47 -0.51 -15.26 -13.31
N ILE A 48 0.34 -14.22 -13.35
CA ILE A 48 1.78 -14.38 -13.55
C ILE A 48 2.40 -15.20 -12.42
N ALA A 49 2.07 -14.89 -11.16
CA ALA A 49 2.59 -15.59 -10.00
C ALA A 49 2.21 -17.08 -9.99
N ILE A 50 0.97 -17.41 -10.33
CA ILE A 50 0.49 -18.80 -10.42
C ILE A 50 1.22 -19.56 -11.53
N VAL A 51 1.35 -18.96 -12.72
CA VAL A 51 2.08 -19.59 -13.82
C VAL A 51 3.54 -19.81 -13.43
N MET A 52 4.19 -18.82 -12.80
CA MET A 52 5.60 -18.93 -12.40
C MET A 52 5.83 -19.93 -11.28
N ALA A 53 4.87 -20.10 -10.37
CA ALA A 53 4.92 -21.11 -9.32
C ALA A 53 5.02 -22.54 -9.87
N ALA A 54 4.59 -22.79 -11.11
CA ALA A 54 4.72 -24.10 -11.76
C ALA A 54 6.14 -24.39 -12.28
N TYR A 55 6.99 -23.36 -12.45
CA TYR A 55 8.34 -23.49 -13.03
C TYR A 55 9.45 -23.19 -12.02
N VAL A 56 9.16 -22.45 -10.95
CA VAL A 56 10.14 -22.02 -9.95
C VAL A 56 9.66 -22.40 -8.56
N ASP A 57 10.34 -23.40 -7.99
CA ASP A 57 10.10 -23.79 -6.60
C ASP A 57 10.42 -22.63 -5.66
N GLY A 58 9.49 -22.33 -4.75
CA GLY A 58 9.69 -21.27 -3.75
C GLY A 58 9.70 -19.86 -4.32
N ILE A 59 9.01 -19.60 -5.45
CA ILE A 59 8.90 -18.26 -6.08
C ILE A 59 8.51 -17.14 -5.09
N THR A 60 7.75 -17.46 -4.04
CA THR A 60 7.37 -16.54 -2.95
C THR A 60 8.57 -15.94 -2.22
N THR A 61 9.67 -16.67 -2.09
CA THR A 61 10.93 -16.20 -1.48
C THR A 61 11.53 -15.03 -2.27
N TYR A 62 11.21 -14.89 -3.55
CA TYR A 62 11.65 -13.79 -4.40
C TYR A 62 10.58 -12.70 -4.50
N LEU A 63 9.30 -13.08 -4.63
CA LEU A 63 8.21 -12.12 -4.78
C LEU A 63 7.97 -11.30 -3.51
N VAL A 64 8.07 -11.90 -2.33
CA VAL A 64 7.82 -11.20 -1.06
C VAL A 64 8.84 -10.06 -0.82
N PRO A 65 10.17 -10.28 -0.92
CA PRO A 65 11.14 -9.19 -0.82
C PRO A 65 11.01 -8.16 -1.94
N LEU A 66 10.62 -8.58 -3.15
CA LEU A 66 10.37 -7.65 -4.26
C LEU A 66 9.22 -6.69 -3.94
N SER A 67 8.09 -7.21 -3.47
CA SER A 67 6.94 -6.39 -3.04
C SER A 67 7.29 -5.49 -1.85
N ALA A 68 7.99 -6.02 -0.84
CA ALA A 68 8.45 -5.22 0.30
C ALA A 68 9.38 -4.08 -0.13
N GLY A 69 10.31 -4.35 -1.06
CA GLY A 69 11.20 -3.34 -1.62
C GLY A 69 10.46 -2.26 -2.39
N ALA A 70 9.42 -2.63 -3.16
CA ALA A 70 8.57 -1.66 -3.87
C ALA A 70 7.83 -0.73 -2.89
N PHE A 71 7.27 -1.26 -1.80
CA PHE A 71 6.63 -0.44 -0.78
C PHE A 71 7.60 0.49 -0.06
N ILE A 72 8.81 0.01 0.27
CA ILE A 72 9.87 0.84 0.86
C ILE A 72 10.27 1.95 -0.10
N TYR A 73 10.40 1.64 -1.40
CA TYR A 73 10.72 2.62 -2.43
C TYR A 73 9.65 3.72 -2.50
N ILE A 74 8.38 3.37 -2.64
CA ILE A 74 7.26 4.34 -2.69
C ILE A 74 7.21 5.19 -1.42
N ALA A 75 7.34 4.56 -0.24
CA ALA A 75 7.38 5.29 1.02
C ALA A 75 8.54 6.29 1.06
N GLY A 76 9.72 5.90 0.57
CA GLY A 76 10.92 6.75 0.56
C GLY A 76 10.92 7.85 -0.51
N SER A 77 10.43 7.56 -1.71
CA SER A 77 10.47 8.48 -2.86
C SER A 77 9.28 9.43 -2.89
N ASP A 78 8.13 9.02 -2.36
CA ASP A 78 6.87 9.75 -2.53
C ASP A 78 6.37 10.27 -1.17
N LEU A 79 6.19 9.38 -0.19
CA LEU A 79 5.58 9.75 1.10
C LEU A 79 6.50 10.61 1.97
N ILE A 80 7.77 10.23 2.14
CA ILE A 80 8.73 11.00 2.97
C ILE A 80 8.91 12.43 2.44
N PRO A 81 9.13 12.68 1.13
CA PRO A 81 9.23 14.04 0.60
C PRO A 81 7.95 14.86 0.79
N GLU A 82 6.78 14.24 0.67
CA GLU A 82 5.50 14.92 0.88
C GLU A 82 5.33 15.37 2.34
N LEU A 83 5.67 14.50 3.31
CA LEU A 83 5.63 14.84 4.74
C LEU A 83 6.57 16.00 5.09
N HIS A 84 7.71 16.13 4.40
CA HIS A 84 8.66 17.22 4.62
C HIS A 84 8.20 18.58 4.07
N LYS A 85 7.13 18.64 3.27
CA LYS A 85 6.56 19.93 2.80
C LYS A 85 5.79 20.66 3.90
N GLU A 86 5.25 19.94 4.88
CA GLU A 86 4.58 20.51 6.05
C GLU A 86 5.64 20.86 7.11
N THR A 87 5.86 22.16 7.32
CA THR A 87 6.92 22.66 8.22
C THR A 87 6.41 23.04 9.62
N GLU A 88 5.10 22.99 9.85
CA GLU A 88 4.49 23.28 11.15
C GLU A 88 4.75 22.14 12.13
N PHE A 89 5.45 22.43 13.22
CA PHE A 89 5.86 21.45 14.23
C PHE A 89 4.69 20.62 14.78
N GLU A 90 3.54 21.24 15.02
CA GLU A 90 2.33 20.54 15.50
C GLU A 90 1.84 19.49 14.49
N LYS A 91 1.86 19.82 13.19
CA LYS A 91 1.45 18.89 12.14
C LYS A 91 2.46 17.78 11.91
N THR A 92 3.75 18.09 11.97
CA THR A 92 4.81 17.07 11.92
C THR A 92 4.65 16.06 13.06
N LEU A 93 4.37 16.53 14.28
CA LEU A 93 4.07 15.66 15.42
C LEU A 93 2.83 14.80 15.20
N LEU A 94 1.75 15.40 14.69
CA LEU A 94 0.52 14.66 14.37
C LEU A 94 0.77 13.58 13.31
N GLN A 95 1.50 13.91 12.24
CA GLN A 95 1.89 12.97 11.18
C GLN A 95 2.74 11.83 11.72
N PHE A 96 3.71 12.13 12.60
CA PHE A 96 4.53 11.11 13.24
C PHE A 96 3.69 10.13 14.05
N PHE A 97 2.80 10.62 14.93
CA PHE A 97 1.91 9.75 15.70
C PHE A 97 0.92 8.99 14.82
N ALA A 98 0.40 9.61 13.75
CA ALA A 98 -0.46 8.95 12.78
C ALA A 98 0.29 7.82 12.04
N PHE A 99 1.56 8.02 11.68
CA PHE A 99 2.41 7.01 11.06
C PHE A 99 2.65 5.82 12.00
N ILE A 100 3.03 6.09 13.26
CA ILE A 100 3.16 5.05 14.29
C ILE A 100 1.82 4.33 14.49
N GLY A 101 0.71 5.06 14.55
CA GLY A 101 -0.64 4.50 14.66
C GLY A 101 -0.98 3.56 13.51
N GLY A 102 -0.66 3.96 12.27
CA GLY A 102 -0.81 3.11 11.09
C GLY A 102 0.00 1.82 11.18
N MET A 103 1.27 1.90 11.60
CA MET A 103 2.11 0.71 11.82
C MET A 103 1.55 -0.22 12.90
N VAL A 104 1.01 0.33 13.99
CA VAL A 104 0.36 -0.46 15.05
C VAL A 104 -0.89 -1.16 14.52
N VAL A 105 -1.74 -0.45 13.77
CA VAL A 105 -2.93 -1.06 13.13
C VAL A 105 -2.52 -2.21 12.21
N MET A 106 -1.53 -2.00 11.34
CA MET A 106 -1.03 -3.06 10.44
C MET A 106 -0.43 -4.24 11.20
N SER A 107 0.29 -3.97 12.30
CA SER A 107 0.84 -5.03 13.16
C SER A 107 -0.25 -5.82 13.88
N LEU A 108 -1.33 -5.16 14.31
CA LEU A 108 -2.47 -5.82 14.95
C LEU A 108 -3.21 -6.77 14.01
N LEU A 109 -3.25 -6.46 12.70
CA LEU A 109 -3.84 -7.37 11.71
C LEU A 109 -3.14 -8.72 11.63
N LEU A 110 -1.84 -8.81 11.98
CA LEU A 110 -1.12 -10.08 12.04
C LEU A 110 -1.67 -11.02 13.12
N PHE A 111 -2.25 -10.48 14.20
CA PHE A 111 -2.85 -11.27 15.27
C PHE A 111 -4.30 -11.70 14.97
N LEU A 112 -4.92 -11.12 13.94
CA LEU A 112 -6.27 -11.46 13.50
C LEU A 112 -6.29 -12.62 12.48
N GLY A 113 -5.12 -12.98 11.94
CA GLY A 113 -4.90 -13.95 10.87
C GLY A 113 -4.36 -15.30 11.35
#